data_AF-A0A2V7WDC2-F1
#
_entry.id   AF-A0A2V7WDC2-F1
#
_cell.length_a   1.000
_cell.length_b   1.000
_cell.length_c   1.000
_cell.angle_alpha   90.00
_cell.angle_beta   90.00
_cell.angle_gamma   90.00
#
_symmetry.space_group_name_H-M   'P 1'
#
loop_
_entity.id
_entity.type
_entity.pdbx_description
1 polymer ?
#
loop_
_entity_poly.entity_id
_entity_poly.type
_entity_poly.pdbx_seq_one_letter_code
_entity_poly.pdbx_strand_id
1 'polypeptide(L)'
;MDASEASKSAELARRDYLFGNLDPDRIQFTVGRDLLLDPPPCAEPLNYFIYPHAEADGAPLTPVSIQLEYRDLTSGAVAATK
;
A
#
# COMPACT_ATOMS: atom_id res chain seq x y z
N MET A 1 7.22 -4.10 12.67
CA MET A 1 8.65 -3.72 12.78
C MET A 1 9.04 -2.92 11.56
N ASP A 2 9.63 -1.74 11.77
CA ASP A 2 10.27 -0.93 10.73
C ASP A 2 11.76 -0.72 11.05
N ALA A 3 12.56 -1.74 10.71
CA ALA A 3 13.98 -1.74 11.02
C ALA A 3 14.77 -0.69 10.24
N SER A 4 14.31 -0.33 9.03
CA SER A 4 14.96 0.67 8.19
C SER A 4 14.86 2.05 8.84
N GLU A 5 13.65 2.45 9.27
CA GLU A 5 13.45 3.72 9.95
C GLU A 5 14.09 3.74 11.34
N ALA A 6 14.06 2.61 12.07
CA ALA A 6 14.80 2.49 13.33
C ALA A 6 16.31 2.75 13.14
N SER A 7 16.92 2.18 12.10
CA SER A 7 18.36 2.35 11.86
C SER A 7 18.79 3.80 11.60
N LYS A 8 17.91 4.62 11.02
CA LYS A 8 18.15 6.03 10.66
C LYS A 8 17.88 7.01 11.80
N SER A 9 17.18 6.58 12.85
CA SER A 9 16.82 7.44 13.97
C SER A 9 17.97 7.60 14.97
N ALA A 10 18.19 8.84 15.42
CA ALA A 10 19.12 9.18 16.51
C ALA A 10 18.47 9.07 17.91
N GLU A 11 17.13 9.02 17.99
CA GLU A 11 16.40 8.97 19.25
C GLU A 11 16.19 7.52 19.69
N LEU A 12 16.77 7.14 20.84
CA LEU A 12 16.72 5.76 21.34
C LEU A 12 15.28 5.24 21.52
N ALA A 13 14.38 6.06 22.08
CA ALA A 13 12.99 5.69 22.28
C ALA A 13 12.26 5.36 20.96
N ARG A 14 12.53 6.13 19.90
CA ARG A 14 11.96 5.88 18.57
C ARG A 14 12.55 4.61 17.93
N ARG A 15 13.85 4.36 18.12
CA ARG A 15 14.47 3.10 17.68
C ARG A 15 13.80 1.90 18.35
N ASP A 16 13.68 1.93 19.67
CA ASP A 16 13.11 0.83 20.46
C ASP A 16 11.64 0.58 20.08
N TYR A 17 10.86 1.63 19.84
CA TYR A 17 9.49 1.51 19.36
C TYR A 17 9.41 0.80 18.00
N LEU A 18 10.21 1.23 17.02
CA LEU A 18 10.19 0.69 15.66
C LEU A 18 10.76 -0.74 15.56
N PHE A 19 11.55 -1.17 16.57
CA PHE A 19 12.05 -2.54 16.76
C PHE A 19 10.98 -3.56 17.24
N GLY A 20 9.71 -3.30 16.94
CA GLY A 20 8.60 -4.20 17.21
C GLY A 20 7.30 -3.71 16.61
N ASN A 21 7.13 -2.39 16.54
CA ASN A 21 5.91 -1.76 16.02
C ASN A 21 6.06 -1.34 14.56
N LEU A 22 4.95 -0.88 13.98
CA LEU A 22 4.92 -0.17 12.72
C LEU A 22 4.70 1.32 13.02
N ASP A 23 5.15 2.16 12.11
CA ASP A 23 4.85 3.60 12.18
C ASP A 23 3.35 3.83 11.92
N PRO A 24 2.78 4.93 12.44
CA PRO A 24 1.36 5.24 12.27
C PRO A 24 0.97 5.61 10.83
N ASP A 25 1.93 6.00 9.99
CA ASP A 25 1.68 6.48 8.62
C ASP A 25 1.74 5.32 7.60
N ARG A 26 1.75 4.07 8.07
CA ARG A 26 1.79 2.88 7.23
C ARG A 26 0.42 2.50 6.66
N ILE A 27 0.38 2.33 5.34
CA ILE A 27 -0.79 1.83 4.61
C ILE A 27 -0.51 0.41 4.11
N GLN A 28 -1.42 -0.53 4.40
CA GLN A 28 -1.39 -1.88 3.86
C GLN A 28 -2.32 -1.98 2.64
N PHE A 29 -1.77 -2.38 1.50
CA PHE A 29 -2.53 -2.54 0.26
C PHE A 29 -3.01 -3.98 0.03
N THR A 30 -2.12 -4.96 0.20
CA THR A 30 -2.43 -6.37 -0.05
C THR A 30 -2.02 -7.26 1.11
N VAL A 31 -2.74 -8.38 1.24
CA VAL A 31 -2.48 -9.42 2.23
C VAL A 31 -2.49 -10.77 1.52
N GLY A 32 -1.52 -11.62 1.84
CA GLY A 32 -1.39 -12.95 1.24
C GLY A 32 -0.45 -12.99 0.03
N ARG A 33 -0.57 -14.08 -0.75
CA ARG A 33 0.19 -14.38 -1.97
C ARG A 33 -0.77 -14.86 -3.04
N ASP A 34 -0.33 -14.83 -4.30
CA ASP A 34 -1.06 -15.38 -5.44
C ASP A 34 -2.50 -14.85 -5.52
N LEU A 35 -2.63 -13.52 -5.46
CA LEU A 35 -3.89 -12.80 -5.51
C LEU A 35 -4.57 -13.04 -6.85
N LEU A 36 -5.76 -13.63 -6.79
CA LEU A 36 -6.64 -13.77 -7.94
C LEU A 36 -7.49 -12.50 -8.07
N LEU A 37 -7.40 -11.83 -9.22
CA LEU A 37 -8.25 -10.68 -9.52
C LEU A 37 -9.65 -11.15 -9.92
N ASP A 38 -10.63 -10.28 -9.71
CA ASP A 38 -11.99 -10.45 -10.24
C ASP A 38 -12.32 -9.23 -11.12
N PRO A 39 -12.51 -9.42 -12.45
CA PRO A 39 -12.48 -10.69 -13.18
C PRO A 39 -11.09 -11.37 -13.19
N PRO A 40 -11.03 -12.70 -13.36
CA PRO A 40 -9.77 -13.44 -13.44
C PRO A 40 -8.84 -12.82 -14.49
N PRO A 41 -7.58 -12.52 -14.13
CA PRO A 41 -6.63 -11.97 -15.08
C PRO A 41 -6.28 -13.02 -16.13
N CYS A 42 -5.92 -12.57 -17.33
CA CYS A 42 -5.27 -13.43 -18.32
C CYS A 42 -3.82 -13.74 -17.93
N ALA A 43 -3.22 -12.91 -17.07
CA ALA A 43 -1.92 -13.15 -16.46
C ALA A 43 -1.99 -14.09 -15.24
N GLU A 44 -0.82 -14.55 -14.79
CA GLU A 44 -0.65 -15.31 -13.55
C GLU A 44 -1.13 -14.51 -12.31
N PRO A 45 -1.50 -15.18 -11.20
CA PRO A 45 -1.88 -14.51 -9.95
C PRO A 45 -0.84 -13.49 -9.46
N LEU A 46 -1.31 -12.37 -8.93
CA LEU A 46 -0.43 -11.26 -8.52
C LEU A 46 0.11 -11.46 -7.10
N ASN A 47 1.40 -11.20 -6.89
CA ASN A 47 1.96 -11.15 -5.53
C ASN A 47 1.67 -9.82 -4.82
N TYR A 48 1.54 -8.73 -5.59
CA TYR A 48 1.25 -7.40 -5.07
C TYR A 48 0.30 -6.68 -6.02
N PHE A 49 -0.76 -6.12 -5.46
CA PHE A 49 -1.72 -5.29 -6.20
C PHE A 49 -1.70 -3.87 -5.65
N ILE A 50 -0.58 -3.19 -5.92
CA ILE A 50 -0.30 -1.81 -5.46
C ILE A 50 -0.18 -0.82 -6.62
N TYR A 51 0.06 -1.34 -7.83
CA TYR A 51 0.19 -0.56 -9.05
C TYR A 51 -0.95 -0.88 -10.00
N PRO A 52 -1.30 0.03 -10.92
CA PRO A 52 -2.26 -0.23 -11.97
C PRO A 52 -1.94 -1.53 -12.72
N HIS A 53 -2.94 -2.38 -12.83
CA HIS A 53 -2.92 -3.58 -13.65
C HIS A 53 -3.93 -3.39 -14.77
N ALA A 54 -3.50 -3.56 -16.02
CA ALA A 54 -4.34 -3.37 -17.19
C ALA A 54 -4.07 -4.49 -18.20
N GLU A 55 -5.13 -5.02 -18.80
CA GLU A 55 -5.08 -6.08 -19.80
C GLU A 55 -6.01 -5.75 -20.96
N ALA A 56 -5.61 -6.11 -22.18
CA ALA A 56 -6.45 -6.06 -23.38
C ALA A 56 -6.10 -7.25 -24.28
N ASP A 57 -7.11 -7.83 -24.94
CA ASP A 57 -6.95 -8.98 -25.85
C ASP A 57 -6.15 -10.16 -25.24
N GLY A 58 -6.30 -10.37 -23.93
CA GLY A 58 -5.61 -11.43 -23.20
C GLY A 58 -4.12 -11.17 -22.90
N ALA A 59 -3.65 -9.94 -23.08
CA ALA A 59 -2.26 -9.54 -22.82
C ALA A 59 -2.19 -8.35 -21.85
N PRO A 60 -1.17 -8.31 -20.95
CA PRO A 60 -0.90 -7.15 -20.13
C PRO A 60 -0.52 -5.91 -20.97
N LEU A 61 -1.06 -4.76 -20.59
CA LEU A 61 -0.68 -3.46 -21.14
C LEU A 61 0.44 -2.86 -20.29
N THR A 62 1.65 -2.79 -20.82
CA THR A 62 2.81 -2.23 -20.10
C THR A 62 3.61 -1.26 -20.99
N PRO A 63 4.05 -0.09 -20.49
CA PRO A 63 3.89 0.42 -19.12
C PRO A 63 2.53 1.12 -18.89
N VAL A 64 2.01 1.04 -17.67
CA VAL A 64 0.89 1.88 -17.20
C VAL A 64 1.46 2.98 -16.32
N SER A 65 1.17 4.23 -16.64
CA SER A 65 1.60 5.37 -15.82
C SER A 65 0.75 5.48 -14.55
N ILE A 66 1.40 5.90 -13.47
CA ILE A 66 0.74 6.16 -12.19
C ILE A 66 1.12 7.57 -11.68
N GLN A 67 0.15 8.26 -11.11
CA GLN A 67 0.32 9.50 -10.36
C GLN A 67 -0.33 9.28 -9.00
N LEU A 68 0.42 9.50 -7.92
CA LEU A 68 -0.04 9.32 -6.56
C LEU A 68 0.11 10.64 -5.81
N GLU A 69 -0.98 11.09 -5.20
CA GLU A 69 -1.02 12.26 -4.33
C GLU A 69 -1.71 11.88 -3.03
N TYR A 70 -1.27 12.46 -1.91
CA TYR A 70 -1.94 12.35 -0.62
C TYR A 70 -2.15 13.74 -0.05
N ARG A 71 -3.17 13.87 0.82
CA ARG A 71 -3.40 15.06 1.61
C ARG A 71 -3.98 14.68 2.95
N ASP A 72 -3.64 15.45 3.98
CA ASP A 72 -4.30 15.32 5.28
C ASP A 72 -5.75 15.77 5.18
N LEU A 73 -6.65 14.98 5.75
CA LEU A 73 -8.02 15.42 5.95
C LEU A 73 -8.05 16.31 7.20
N THR A 74 -8.27 17.61 7.03
CA THR A 74 -8.58 18.47 8.16
C THR A 74 -9.88 18.00 8.79
N SER A 75 -9.84 17.64 10.07
CA SER A 75 -11.02 17.20 10.83
C SER A 75 -12.10 18.28 10.81
N GLY A 76 -13.06 18.14 9.88
CA GLY A 76 -14.09 19.15 9.67
C GLY A 76 -15.12 18.77 8.60
N ALA A 77 -15.64 17.53 8.62
CA ALA A 77 -16.98 17.15 8.13
C ALA A 77 -17.13 15.62 8.13
N VAL A 78 -17.40 15.03 9.29
CA VAL A 78 -18.15 13.76 9.32
C VAL A 78 -19.58 14.15 9.64
N ALA A 79 -20.36 14.45 8.60
CA ALA A 79 -21.81 14.49 8.73
C ALA A 79 -22.28 13.03 8.91
N ALA A 80 -22.60 12.67 10.14
CA ALA A 80 -23.27 11.42 10.46
C ALA A 80 -24.68 11.45 9.84
N THR A 81 -24.92 10.62 8.84
CA THR A 81 -26.29 10.34 8.37
C THR A 81 -26.80 9.13 9.15
N LYS A 82 -27.82 9.37 9.97
CA LYS A 82 -28.67 8.35 10.60
C LYS A 82 -29.67 7.81 9.59
#